data_AF-A0A2N9EF15-F1
#
_entry.id   AF-A0A2N9EF15-F1
#
_cell.length_a   1.000
_cell.length_b   1.000
_cell.length_c   1.000
_cell.angle_alpha   90.00
_cell.angle_beta   90.00
_cell.angle_gamma   90.00
#
_symmetry.space_group_name_H-M   'P 1'
#
loop_
_entity.id
_entity.type
_entity.pdbx_description
1 polymer ?
#
loop_
_entity_poly.entity_id
_entity_poly.type
_entity_poly.pdbx_seq_one_letter_code
_entity_poly.pdbx_strand_id
1 'polypeptide(L)'
;MAPVAPRTGDAIFANVERVNAELFTLTYGAIVRQLLTDLEEVEEVNKQLDQMGYNIGIRLIDEFLAKSNVSRCVDFKETAEVIAKVCYHHLLL
;
A
#
# COMPACT_ATOMS: atom_id res chain seq x y z
N MET A 1 21.36 -12.02 -20.48
CA MET A 1 20.79 -10.94 -19.65
C MET A 1 20.68 -11.50 -18.24
N ALA A 2 21.47 -11.00 -17.29
CA ALA A 2 21.46 -11.53 -15.92
C ALA A 2 20.12 -11.17 -15.24
N PRO A 3 19.56 -12.04 -14.37
CA PRO A 3 18.37 -11.69 -13.62
C PRO A 3 18.73 -10.55 -12.67
N VAL A 4 18.06 -9.41 -12.82
CA VAL A 4 18.15 -8.31 -11.86
C VAL A 4 17.54 -8.84 -10.57
N ALA A 5 18.39 -9.12 -9.57
CA ALA A 5 17.91 -9.55 -8.26
C ALA A 5 16.92 -8.49 -7.74
N PRO A 6 15.72 -8.88 -7.28
CA PRO A 6 14.77 -7.93 -6.73
C PRO A 6 15.45 -7.23 -5.56
N ARG A 7 15.49 -5.90 -5.55
CA ARG A 7 16.00 -5.16 -4.40
C ARG A 7 15.19 -5.62 -3.19
N THR A 8 15.88 -6.16 -2.20
CA THR A 8 15.28 -6.51 -0.91
C THR A 8 14.54 -5.28 -0.39
N GLY A 9 13.30 -5.44 0.10
CA GLY A 9 12.42 -4.34 0.52
C GLY A 9 13.12 -3.29 1.40
N ASP A 10 14.12 -3.72 2.18
CA ASP A 10 15.01 -2.89 3.00
C ASP A 10 15.71 -1.73 2.25
N ALA A 11 16.15 -1.96 1.02
CA ALA A 11 16.83 -0.93 0.22
C ALA A 11 15.87 0.12 -0.33
N ILE A 12 14.61 -0.26 -0.57
CA ILE A 12 13.54 0.65 -0.99
C ILE A 12 13.05 1.44 0.23
N PHE A 13 12.82 0.75 1.34
CA PHE A 13 12.49 1.31 2.65
C PHE A 13 13.45 2.43 3.09
N ALA A 14 14.75 2.28 2.85
CA ALA A 14 15.75 3.30 3.20
C ALA A 14 15.64 4.62 2.40
N ASN A 15 14.98 4.60 1.23
CA ASN A 15 14.91 5.74 0.30
C ASN A 15 13.53 6.41 0.26
N VAL A 16 12.59 5.99 1.12
CA VAL A 16 11.24 6.56 1.22
C VAL A 16 11.20 7.60 2.35
N GLU A 17 10.63 8.77 2.07
CA GLU A 17 10.34 9.76 3.11
C GLU A 17 9.27 9.21 4.04
N ARG A 18 9.57 9.17 5.35
CA ARG A 18 8.68 8.57 6.33
C ARG A 18 7.98 9.60 7.20
N VAL A 19 6.76 9.24 7.53
CA VAL A 19 5.92 9.95 8.50
C VAL A 19 5.75 9.02 9.71
N ASN A 20 5.52 9.60 10.89
CA ASN A 20 5.29 8.81 12.09
C ASN A 20 4.06 7.88 11.89
N ALA A 21 4.23 6.59 12.16
CA ALA A 21 3.17 5.58 12.05
C ALA A 21 1.95 5.92 12.91
N GLU A 22 2.14 6.52 14.09
CA GLU A 22 1.04 6.94 14.96
C GLU A 22 0.16 8.02 14.31
N LEU A 23 0.75 8.92 13.53
CA LEU A 23 0.00 9.94 12.81
C LEU A 23 -0.91 9.29 11.76
N PHE A 24 -0.40 8.29 11.03
CA PHE A 24 -1.20 7.51 10.09
C PHE A 24 -2.33 6.76 10.80
N THR A 25 -2.01 6.04 11.89
CA THR A 25 -3.02 5.29 12.67
C THR A 25 -4.12 6.18 13.20
N LEU A 26 -3.78 7.33 13.79
CA LEU A 26 -4.77 8.28 14.31
C LEU A 26 -5.63 8.88 13.19
N THR A 27 -5.02 9.21 12.04
CA THR A 27 -5.74 9.75 10.89
C THR A 27 -6.71 8.72 10.30
N TYR A 28 -6.25 7.48 10.10
CA TYR A 28 -7.10 6.40 9.62
C TYR A 28 -8.24 6.09 10.61
N GLY A 29 -7.94 6.05 11.91
CA GLY A 29 -8.95 5.89 12.96
C GLY A 29 -10.00 7.00 12.97
N ALA A 30 -9.59 8.25 12.73
CA ALA A 30 -10.53 9.37 12.60
C ALA A 30 -11.45 9.22 11.38
N ILE A 31 -10.92 8.80 10.23
CA ILE A 31 -11.71 8.52 9.02
C ILE A 31 -12.73 7.41 9.28
N VAL A 32 -12.31 6.29 9.86
CA VAL A 32 -13.21 5.16 10.17
C VAL A 32 -14.30 5.59 11.16
N ARG A 33 -13.94 6.35 12.21
CA ARG A 33 -14.91 6.89 13.17
C ARG A 33 -15.93 7.81 12.50
N GLN A 34 -15.48 8.65 11.57
CA GLN A 34 -16.36 9.54 10.82
C GLN A 34 -17.34 8.73 9.96
N LEU A 35 -16.86 7.74 9.21
CA LEU A 35 -17.71 6.86 8.40
C LEU A 35 -18.73 6.09 9.23
N LEU A 36 -18.35 5.58 10.41
CA LEU A 36 -19.27 4.91 11.35
C LEU A 36 -20.33 5.86 11.94
N THR A 37 -20.07 7.17 11.94
CA THR A 37 -21.05 8.16 12.41
C THR A 37 -22.01 8.56 11.28
N ASP A 38 -21.51 8.59 10.04
CA ASP A 38 -22.27 9.01 8.86
C ASP A 38 -23.08 7.86 8.22
N LEU A 39 -22.67 6.61 8.47
CA LEU A 39 -23.29 5.40 7.92
C LEU A 39 -23.76 4.50 9.07
N GLU A 40 -25.04 4.16 9.08
CA GLU A 40 -25.65 3.33 10.13
C GLU A 40 -25.24 1.85 10.03
N GLU A 41 -24.92 1.38 8.82
CA GLU A 41 -24.61 -0.02 8.53
C GLU A 41 -23.11 -0.22 8.29
N VAL A 42 -22.52 -1.18 9.02
CA VAL A 42 -21.09 -1.52 8.91
C VAL A 42 -20.72 -2.02 7.51
N GLU A 43 -21.66 -2.64 6.80
CA GLU A 43 -21.42 -3.11 5.43
C GLU A 43 -21.17 -1.94 4.45
N GLU A 44 -21.91 -0.84 4.61
CA GLU A 44 -21.73 0.37 3.79
C GLU A 44 -20.42 1.09 4.14
N VAL A 45 -20.02 1.08 5.41
CA VAL A 45 -18.70 1.57 5.83
C VAL A 45 -17.59 0.79 5.13
N ASN A 46 -17.66 -0.54 5.10
CA ASN A 46 -16.66 -1.38 4.44
C ASN A 46 -16.60 -1.15 2.93
N LYS A 47 -17.76 -0.97 2.27
CA LYS A 47 -17.82 -0.62 0.84
C LYS A 47 -17.12 0.71 0.55
N GLN A 48 -17.35 1.73 1.39
CA GLN A 48 -16.68 3.02 1.28
C GLN A 48 -15.16 2.92 1.51
N LEU A 49 -14.73 2.15 2.53
CA LEU A 49 -13.31 1.93 2.80
C LEU A 49 -12.61 1.20 1.66
N ASP A 50 -13.25 0.18 1.06
CA ASP A 50 -12.73 -0.55 -0.09
C ASP A 50 -12.59 0.37 -1.31
N GLN A 51 -13.63 1.15 -1.62
CA GLN A 51 -13.60 2.11 -2.72
C GLN A 51 -12.52 3.19 -2.53
N MET A 52 -12.35 3.68 -1.31
CA MET A 52 -11.28 4.61 -0.95
C MET A 52 -9.90 3.96 -1.15
N GLY A 53 -9.71 2.74 -0.65
CA GLY A 53 -8.48 1.97 -0.79
C GLY A 53 -8.11 1.69 -2.25
N TYR A 54 -9.08 1.33 -3.09
CA TYR A 54 -8.90 1.12 -4.52
C TYR A 54 -8.41 2.40 -5.24
N ASN A 55 -9.05 3.53 -4.96
CA ASN A 55 -8.67 4.83 -5.55
C ASN A 55 -7.28 5.30 -5.08
N ILE A 56 -6.94 5.06 -3.81
CA ILE A 56 -5.60 5.32 -3.28
C ILE A 56 -4.58 4.40 -3.97
N GLY A 57 -4.88 3.10 -4.08
CA GLY A 57 -4.01 2.10 -4.70
C GLY A 57 -3.67 2.42 -6.16
N ILE A 58 -4.65 2.86 -6.96
CA ILE A 58 -4.42 3.31 -8.35
C ILE A 58 -3.43 4.48 -8.41
N ARG A 59 -3.42 5.38 -7.42
CA ARG A 59 -2.49 6.52 -7.40
C ARG A 59 -1.12 6.10 -6.90
N LEU A 60 -1.05 5.15 -5.97
CA LEU A 60 0.20 4.68 -5.39
C LEU A 60 0.98 3.73 -6.30
N ILE A 61 0.31 3.00 -7.20
CA ILE A 61 1.00 2.01 -8.06
C ILE A 61 2.03 2.67 -8.98
N ASP A 62 1.76 3.87 -9.49
CA ASP A 62 2.69 4.59 -10.37
C ASP A 62 3.99 4.96 -9.63
N GLU A 63 3.86 5.47 -8.40
CA GLU A 63 5.00 5.79 -7.54
C GLU A 63 5.77 4.53 -7.11
N PHE A 64 5.05 3.47 -6.76
CA PHE A 64 5.63 2.18 -6.41
C PHE A 64 6.48 1.63 -7.56
N LEU A 65 5.95 1.60 -8.78
CA LEU A 65 6.68 1.10 -9.95
C LEU A 65 7.90 1.99 -10.28
N ALA A 66 7.78 3.31 -10.10
CA ALA A 66 8.89 4.23 -10.33
C ALA A 66 10.05 4.07 -9.34
N LYS A 67 9.75 3.74 -8.07
CA LYS A 67 10.76 3.70 -6.99
C LYS A 67 11.27 2.29 -6.66
N SER A 68 10.49 1.24 -6.95
CA SER A 68 10.81 -0.13 -6.53
C SER A 68 11.71 -0.91 -7.49
N ASN A 69 11.91 -0.44 -8.74
CA ASN A 69 12.61 -1.18 -9.81
C ASN A 69 12.07 -2.61 -10.02
N VAL A 70 10.81 -2.86 -9.66
CA VAL A 70 10.15 -4.14 -9.90
C VAL A 70 9.79 -4.26 -11.37
N SER A 71 10.21 -5.34 -12.02
CA SER A 71 9.76 -5.68 -13.36
C SER A 71 8.30 -6.14 -13.34
N ARG A 72 7.61 -6.02 -14.48
CA ARG A 72 6.22 -6.50 -14.61
C ARG A 72 6.12 -7.97 -14.19
N CYS A 73 5.32 -8.24 -13.15
CA CYS A 73 5.05 -9.61 -12.70
C CYS A 73 4.36 -10.40 -13.82
N VAL A 74 4.79 -11.64 -14.04
CA VAL A 74 4.27 -12.52 -15.09
C VAL A 74 3.17 -13.45 -14.59
N ASP A 75 3.14 -13.75 -13.29
CA ASP A 75 2.10 -14.59 -12.69
C ASP A 75 1.61 -14.05 -11.33
N PHE A 76 0.51 -14.64 -10.84
CA PHE A 76 -0.11 -14.22 -9.59
C PHE A 76 0.77 -14.55 -8.37
N LYS A 77 1.57 -15.61 -8.43
CA LYS A 77 2.47 -15.99 -7.33
C LYS A 77 3.56 -14.93 -7.16
N GLU A 78 4.18 -14.51 -8.25
CA GLU A 78 5.18 -13.44 -8.27
C GLU A 78 4.56 -12.12 -7.78
N THR A 79 3.33 -11.82 -8.22
CA THR A 79 2.60 -10.63 -7.74
C THR A 79 2.42 -10.66 -6.22
N ALA A 80 2.01 -11.80 -5.66
CA ALA A 80 1.86 -11.96 -4.21
C ALA A 80 3.19 -11.83 -3.46
N GLU A 81 4.28 -12.37 -4.00
CA GLU A 81 5.61 -12.24 -3.41
C GLU A 81 6.11 -10.79 -3.40
N VAL A 82 5.91 -10.04 -4.49
CA VAL A 82 6.26 -8.62 -4.59
C VAL A 82 5.45 -7.79 -3.59
N ILE A 83 4.15 -8.08 -3.46
CA ILE A 83 3.29 -7.37 -2.49
C ILE A 83 3.82 -7.58 -1.07
N ALA A 84 4.07 -8.83 -0.69
CA ALA A 84 4.49 -9.18 0.67
C ALA A 84 5.89 -8.64 1.02
N LYS A 85 6.85 -8.73 0.09
CA LYS A 85 8.27 -8.43 0.38
C LYS A 85 8.68 -7.00 0.05
N VAL A 86 7.97 -6.33 -0.85
CA VAL A 86 8.38 -5.02 -1.40
C VAL A 86 7.33 -3.96 -1.15
N CYS A 87 6.07 -4.23 -1.50
CA CYS A 87 4.99 -3.23 -1.36
C CYS A 87 4.73 -2.89 0.11
N TYR A 88 4.64 -3.89 0.99
CA TYR A 88 4.44 -3.67 2.42
C TYR A 88 5.57 -2.85 3.07
N HIS A 89 6.82 -3.14 2.70
CA HIS A 89 8.00 -2.40 3.14
C HIS A 89 8.11 -1.00 2.55
N HIS A 90 7.45 -0.71 1.43
CA HIS A 90 7.46 0.61 0.81
C HIS A 90 6.39 1.54 1.38
N LEU A 91 5.22 1.00 1.74
CA LEU A 91 4.05 1.80 2.15
C LEU A 91 3.83 1.89 3.66
N LEU A 92 4.02 0.79 4.39
CA LEU A 92 3.51 0.65 5.76
C LEU A 92 4.60 0.57 6.83
N LEU A 93 5.81 0.19 6.42
CA LEU A 93 6.99 0.21 7.28
C LEU A 93 7.80 1.47 6.94
#